data_AF-A0A9X7RGB7-F1
#
_entry.id   AF-A0A9X7RGB7-F1
#
_cell.length_a   1.000
_cell.length_b   1.000
_cell.length_c   1.000
_cell.angle_alpha   90.00
_cell.angle_beta   90.00
_cell.angle_gamma   90.00
#
_symmetry.space_group_name_H-M   'P 1'
#
loop_
_entity.id
_entity.type
_entity.pdbx_description
1 polymer ?
#
loop_
_entity_poly.entity_id
_entity_poly.type
_entity_poly.pdbx_seq_one_letter_code
_entity_poly.pdbx_strand_id
1 'polypeptide(L)'
;MTKPASLAVLFALVLASAAFLLPPPGRAQGVLEACEKSIEDLCSGVTPGNGRMISCLYAHEDHLDEACANTISDIGDILDHMFATIRDAMAVCADDIEKQCPNTEFGGGRIMSCLQENAADISPECRASVESFAAELAEE
;
A
#
# COMPACT_ATOMS: atom_id res chain seq x y z
N MET A 1 23.78 6.03 59.42
CA MET A 1 24.22 7.13 58.53
C MET A 1 24.26 6.61 57.09
N THR A 2 23.10 6.54 56.43
CA THR A 2 23.00 6.18 55.01
C THR A 2 22.91 7.48 54.20
N LYS A 3 23.82 7.66 53.24
CA LYS A 3 23.95 8.90 52.45
C LYS A 3 22.75 9.04 51.48
N PRO A 4 22.17 10.25 51.30
CA PRO A 4 20.98 10.49 50.46
C PRO A 4 21.22 10.38 48.94
N ALA A 5 22.45 10.11 48.50
CA ALA A 5 22.80 10.03 47.09
C ALA A 5 22.23 8.78 46.37
N SER A 6 21.95 7.68 47.10
CA SER A 6 21.54 6.42 46.48
C SER A 6 20.09 6.39 45.99
N LEU A 7 19.20 7.21 46.55
CA LEU A 7 17.79 7.30 46.08
C LEU A 7 17.65 8.12 44.79
N ALA A 8 18.49 9.15 44.59
CA ALA A 8 18.42 10.00 43.40
C ALA A 8 18.86 9.27 42.12
N VAL A 9 19.84 8.35 42.24
CA VAL A 9 20.36 7.56 41.09
C VAL A 9 19.33 6.54 40.61
N LEU A 10 18.57 5.92 41.53
CA LEU A 10 17.53 4.95 41.19
C LEU A 10 16.35 5.61 40.46
N PHE A 11 15.99 6.84 40.80
CA PHE A 11 14.89 7.55 40.16
C PHE A 11 15.24 8.01 38.73
N ALA A 12 16.50 8.36 38.47
CA ALA A 12 16.98 8.75 37.14
C ALA A 12 17.01 7.56 36.15
N LEU A 13 17.29 6.35 36.62
CA LEU A 13 17.31 5.13 35.79
C LEU A 13 15.90 4.67 35.36
N VAL A 14 14.88 4.93 36.18
CA VAL A 14 13.47 4.56 35.86
C VAL A 14 12.88 5.48 34.79
N LEU A 15 13.34 6.73 34.68
CA LEU A 15 12.88 7.66 33.65
C LEU A 15 13.55 7.42 32.29
N ALA A 16 14.80 6.92 32.27
CA ALA A 16 15.53 6.67 31.03
C ALA A 16 14.99 5.47 30.21
N SER A 17 14.31 4.52 30.84
CA SER A 17 13.73 3.34 30.17
C SER A 17 12.36 3.59 29.54
N ALA A 18 11.67 4.71 29.86
CA ALA A 18 10.39 5.05 29.25
C ALA A 18 10.53 5.53 27.79
N ALA A 19 11.70 6.02 27.39
CA ALA A 19 11.95 6.50 26.02
C ALA A 19 12.02 5.36 24.97
N PHE A 20 12.23 4.12 25.39
CA PHE A 20 12.30 2.95 24.51
C PHE A 20 10.93 2.28 24.25
N LEU A 21 9.86 2.75 24.90
CA LEU A 21 8.51 2.21 24.74
C LEU A 21 7.67 2.99 23.71
N LEU A 22 8.20 4.07 23.10
CA LEU A 22 7.53 4.66 21.95
C LEU A 22 7.69 3.68 20.78
N PRO A 23 6.59 3.12 20.23
CA PRO A 23 6.69 2.36 19.01
C PRO A 23 7.34 3.27 17.96
N PRO A 24 8.28 2.75 17.14
CA PRO A 24 8.67 3.47 15.94
C PRO A 24 7.37 3.76 15.15
N PRO A 25 7.24 4.94 14.50
CA PRO A 25 6.09 5.19 13.64
C PRO A 25 5.94 3.99 12.70
N GLY A 26 4.81 3.31 12.86
CA GLY A 26 4.55 2.03 12.21
C GLY A 26 4.55 2.23 10.70
N ARG A 27 5.06 1.22 9.99
CA ARG A 27 5.04 1.08 8.53
C ARG A 27 3.62 0.90 7.96
N ALA A 28 2.69 1.74 8.40
CA ALA A 28 1.31 1.80 7.91
C ALA A 28 0.90 3.25 7.63
N GLN A 29 1.85 4.18 7.52
CA GLN A 29 1.56 5.52 7.01
C GLN A 29 1.33 5.39 5.51
N GLY A 30 0.06 5.50 5.08
CA GLY A 30 -0.25 5.59 3.66
C GLY A 30 0.34 6.87 3.06
N VAL A 31 0.45 6.95 1.72
CA VAL A 31 1.00 8.14 1.02
C VAL A 31 0.36 9.43 1.51
N LEU A 32 -0.97 9.43 1.73
CA LEU A 32 -1.69 10.64 2.15
C LEU A 32 -1.28 11.15 3.53
N GLU A 33 -0.93 10.23 4.45
CA GLU A 33 -0.48 10.60 5.80
C GLU A 33 0.98 11.07 5.75
N ALA A 34 1.85 10.30 5.11
CA ALA A 34 3.27 10.65 4.98
C ALA A 34 3.49 11.96 4.22
N CYS A 35 2.60 12.27 3.27
CA CYS A 35 2.68 13.45 2.44
C CYS A 35 1.69 14.56 2.84
N GLU A 36 1.07 14.51 4.03
CA GLU A 36 0.04 15.47 4.46
C GLU A 36 0.49 16.93 4.23
N LYS A 37 1.69 17.26 4.74
CA LYS A 37 2.28 18.59 4.58
C LYS A 37 2.50 18.97 3.10
N SER A 38 3.07 18.05 2.33
CA SER A 38 3.33 18.26 0.90
C SER A 38 2.01 18.43 0.12
N ILE A 39 0.95 17.72 0.52
CA ILE A 39 -0.38 17.86 -0.07
C ILE A 39 -0.97 19.24 0.19
N GLU A 40 -0.86 19.75 1.42
CA GLU A 40 -1.34 21.09 1.78
C GLU A 40 -0.56 22.19 1.02
N ASP A 41 0.77 22.09 1.03
CA ASP A 41 1.67 23.12 0.51
C ASP A 41 1.71 23.13 -1.04
N LEU A 42 1.59 21.96 -1.68
CA LEU A 42 1.83 21.80 -3.13
C LEU A 42 0.57 21.39 -3.93
N CYS A 43 -0.36 20.66 -3.30
CA CYS A 43 -1.46 19.98 -4.00
C CYS A 43 -2.88 20.40 -3.55
N SER A 44 -3.03 21.48 -2.78
CA SER A 44 -4.33 21.91 -2.21
C SER A 44 -5.42 22.23 -3.24
N GLY A 45 -5.04 22.54 -4.49
CA GLY A 45 -5.98 22.74 -5.62
C GLY A 45 -6.40 21.45 -6.33
N VAL A 46 -5.83 20.30 -5.98
CA VAL A 46 -6.07 19.03 -6.65
C VAL A 46 -7.29 18.37 -6.04
N THR A 47 -8.30 18.10 -6.87
CA THR A 47 -9.44 17.30 -6.42
C THR A 47 -8.99 15.83 -6.26
N PRO A 48 -9.28 15.15 -5.14
CA PRO A 48 -8.86 13.77 -4.91
C PRO A 48 -9.44 12.73 -5.88
N GLY A 49 -8.83 11.55 -5.93
CA GLY A 49 -9.29 10.39 -6.72
C GLY A 49 -8.64 10.28 -8.11
N ASN A 50 -8.80 9.11 -8.74
CA ASN A 50 -8.21 8.76 -10.06
C ASN A 50 -6.69 9.00 -10.14
N GLY A 51 -5.96 8.77 -9.04
CA GLY A 51 -4.51 8.95 -9.01
C GLY A 51 -4.02 10.41 -9.01
N ARG A 52 -4.92 11.41 -9.05
CA ARG A 52 -4.53 12.83 -9.20
C ARG A 52 -3.61 13.35 -8.09
N MET A 53 -3.80 12.89 -6.85
CA MET A 53 -2.93 13.27 -5.74
C MET A 53 -1.50 12.76 -5.95
N ILE A 54 -1.35 11.50 -6.37
CA ILE A 54 -0.06 10.90 -6.67
C ILE A 54 0.58 11.60 -7.87
N SER A 55 -0.20 11.93 -8.91
CA SER A 55 0.32 12.69 -10.05
C SER A 55 0.83 14.08 -9.65
N CYS A 56 0.16 14.75 -8.71
CA CYS A 56 0.63 16.04 -8.19
C CYS A 56 1.92 15.89 -7.39
N LEU A 57 1.97 14.93 -6.46
CA LEU A 57 3.17 14.68 -5.67
C LEU A 57 4.36 14.30 -6.55
N TYR A 58 4.13 13.48 -7.59
CA TYR A 58 5.14 13.13 -8.59
C TYR A 58 5.65 14.36 -9.36
N ALA A 59 4.74 15.28 -9.75
CA ALA A 59 5.14 16.51 -10.44
C ALA A 59 5.95 17.48 -9.56
N HIS A 60 5.92 17.30 -8.24
CA HIS A 60 6.66 18.09 -7.26
C HIS A 60 7.64 17.23 -6.44
N GLU A 61 8.14 16.12 -7.01
CA GLU A 61 8.98 15.15 -6.30
C GLU A 61 10.24 15.77 -5.69
N ASP A 62 10.76 16.84 -6.31
CA ASP A 62 11.93 17.60 -5.88
C ASP A 62 11.65 18.55 -4.69
N HIS A 63 10.38 18.73 -4.35
CA HIS A 63 9.91 19.60 -3.28
C HIS A 63 9.27 18.83 -2.11
N LEU A 64 9.27 17.50 -2.17
CA LEU A 64 8.77 16.66 -1.08
C LEU A 64 9.77 16.63 0.07
N ASP A 65 9.25 16.55 1.29
CA ASP A 65 10.10 16.20 2.44
C ASP A 65 10.57 14.74 2.35
N GLU A 66 11.63 14.41 3.11
CA GLU A 66 12.27 13.10 3.08
C GLU A 66 11.30 11.96 3.44
N ALA A 67 10.36 12.19 4.36
CA ALA A 67 9.41 11.16 4.78
C ALA A 67 8.42 10.84 3.65
N CYS A 68 7.84 11.86 3.03
CA CYS A 68 6.96 11.71 1.88
C CYS A 68 7.69 11.09 0.68
N ALA A 69 8.89 11.56 0.34
CA ALA A 69 9.69 11.04 -0.77
C ALA A 69 10.01 9.53 -0.60
N ASN A 70 10.44 9.12 0.59
CA ASN A 70 10.71 7.72 0.88
C ASN A 70 9.43 6.87 0.77
N THR A 71 8.30 7.38 1.25
CA THR A 71 7.02 6.66 1.19
C THR A 71 6.53 6.49 -0.25
N ILE A 72 6.71 7.51 -1.11
CA ILE A 72 6.39 7.40 -2.55
C ILE A 72 7.30 6.37 -3.23
N SER A 73 8.59 6.35 -2.90
CA SER A 73 9.52 5.33 -3.44
C SER A 73 9.12 3.92 -3.01
N ASP A 74 8.85 3.72 -1.72
CA ASP A 74 8.45 2.42 -1.17
C ASP A 74 7.17 1.91 -1.87
N ILE A 75 6.21 2.80 -2.13
CA ILE A 75 4.98 2.44 -2.82
C ILE A 75 5.21 2.20 -4.32
N GLY A 76 6.15 2.91 -4.96
CA GLY A 76 6.58 2.60 -6.31
C GLY A 76 7.05 1.15 -6.46
N ASP A 77 7.92 0.70 -5.55
CA ASP A 77 8.44 -0.67 -5.55
C ASP A 77 7.33 -1.71 -5.35
N ILE A 78 6.37 -1.43 -4.45
CA ILE A 78 5.21 -2.29 -4.21
C ILE A 78 4.33 -2.38 -5.46
N LEU A 79 4.03 -1.23 -6.09
CA LEU A 79 3.20 -1.17 -7.29
C LEU A 79 3.86 -1.90 -8.46
N ASP A 80 5.16 -1.75 -8.66
CA ASP A 80 5.90 -2.46 -9.71
C ASP A 80 5.82 -3.98 -9.54
N HIS A 81 5.99 -4.46 -8.31
CA HIS A 81 5.84 -5.89 -8.02
C HIS A 81 4.40 -6.37 -8.28
N MET A 82 3.41 -5.62 -7.80
CA MET A 82 2.00 -5.95 -7.99
C MET A 82 1.60 -5.96 -9.48
N PHE A 83 2.08 -5.00 -10.26
CA PHE A 83 1.79 -4.95 -11.71
C PHE A 83 2.42 -6.12 -12.47
N ALA A 84 3.62 -6.57 -12.07
CA ALA A 84 4.21 -7.77 -12.65
C ALA A 84 3.33 -8.99 -12.40
N THR A 85 2.91 -9.20 -11.15
CA THR A 85 2.04 -10.32 -10.75
C THR A 85 0.69 -10.29 -11.47
N ILE A 86 0.05 -9.11 -11.58
CA ILE A 86 -1.20 -8.95 -12.31
C ILE A 86 -1.01 -9.26 -13.81
N ARG A 87 0.08 -8.83 -14.42
CA ARG A 87 0.35 -9.12 -15.84
C ARG A 87 0.48 -10.60 -16.11
N ASP A 88 1.19 -11.31 -15.25
CA ASP A 88 1.36 -12.75 -15.38
C ASP A 88 0.01 -13.48 -15.25
N ALA A 89 -0.81 -13.09 -14.28
CA ALA A 89 -2.15 -13.63 -14.10
C ALA A 89 -3.08 -13.35 -15.29
N MET A 90 -3.06 -12.13 -15.80
CA MET A 90 -3.85 -11.74 -16.97
C MET A 90 -3.38 -12.48 -18.23
N ALA A 91 -2.09 -12.77 -18.35
CA ALA A 91 -1.56 -13.57 -19.45
C ALA A 91 -2.05 -15.03 -19.37
N VAL A 92 -2.10 -15.61 -18.17
CA VAL A 92 -2.67 -16.95 -17.95
C VAL A 92 -4.16 -16.99 -18.31
N CYS A 93 -4.90 -15.94 -17.97
CA CYS A 93 -6.35 -15.86 -18.20
C CYS A 93 -6.77 -15.26 -19.56
N ALA A 94 -5.84 -14.89 -20.44
CA ALA A 94 -6.16 -14.09 -21.63
C ALA A 94 -7.26 -14.71 -22.52
N ASP A 95 -7.10 -16.00 -22.86
CA ASP A 95 -8.06 -16.75 -23.67
C ASP A 95 -9.44 -16.88 -22.99
N ASP A 96 -9.45 -17.02 -21.65
CA ASP A 96 -10.67 -17.15 -20.87
C ASP A 96 -11.40 -15.81 -20.76
N ILE A 97 -10.66 -14.71 -20.63
CA ILE A 97 -11.22 -13.35 -20.63
C ILE A 97 -11.92 -13.06 -21.95
N GLU A 98 -11.29 -13.42 -23.09
CA GLU A 98 -11.90 -13.22 -24.41
C GLU A 98 -13.19 -14.02 -24.59
N LYS A 99 -13.24 -15.25 -24.07
CA LYS A 99 -14.40 -16.15 -24.23
C LYS A 99 -15.52 -15.84 -23.23
N GLN A 100 -15.17 -15.64 -21.97
CA GLN A 100 -16.14 -15.54 -20.86
C GLN A 100 -16.48 -14.10 -20.50
N CYS A 101 -15.58 -13.15 -20.75
CA CYS A 101 -15.72 -11.75 -20.35
C CYS A 101 -15.61 -10.73 -21.51
N PRO A 102 -16.15 -10.98 -22.72
CA PRO A 102 -15.89 -10.15 -23.90
C PRO A 102 -16.44 -8.72 -23.82
N ASN A 103 -17.44 -8.47 -22.96
CA ASN A 103 -18.08 -7.16 -22.79
C ASN A 103 -17.71 -6.50 -21.46
N THR A 104 -16.76 -7.08 -20.73
CA THR A 104 -16.35 -6.57 -19.42
C THR A 104 -15.27 -5.53 -19.60
N GLU A 105 -15.53 -4.31 -19.15
CA GLU A 105 -14.54 -3.24 -19.18
C GLU A 105 -13.40 -3.48 -18.18
N PHE A 106 -12.20 -3.03 -18.52
CA PHE A 106 -11.04 -3.05 -17.62
C PHE A 106 -11.17 -2.08 -16.45
N GLY A 107 -10.50 -2.42 -15.36
CA GLY A 107 -10.42 -1.60 -14.14
C GLY A 107 -11.47 -1.95 -13.09
N GLY A 108 -11.23 -1.50 -11.86
CA GLY A 108 -12.13 -1.70 -10.72
C GLY A 108 -12.46 -3.17 -10.42
N GLY A 109 -11.57 -4.12 -10.75
CA GLY A 109 -11.75 -5.55 -10.46
C GLY A 109 -12.77 -6.28 -11.33
N ARG A 110 -13.42 -5.63 -12.30
CA ARG A 110 -14.56 -6.21 -13.04
C ARG A 110 -14.24 -7.50 -13.79
N ILE A 111 -13.05 -7.58 -14.40
CA ILE A 111 -12.60 -8.79 -15.10
C ILE A 111 -12.45 -9.95 -14.11
N MET A 112 -11.87 -9.71 -12.94
CA MET A 112 -11.70 -10.75 -11.92
C MET A 112 -13.05 -11.24 -11.39
N SER A 113 -14.00 -10.33 -11.16
CA SER A 113 -15.37 -10.71 -10.78
C SER A 113 -16.04 -11.55 -11.87
N CYS A 114 -15.91 -11.15 -13.14
CA CYS A 114 -16.46 -11.92 -14.26
C CYS A 114 -15.84 -13.32 -14.37
N LEU A 115 -14.52 -13.46 -14.22
CA LEU A 115 -13.84 -14.76 -14.24
C LEU A 115 -14.27 -15.62 -13.05
N GLN A 116 -14.48 -15.03 -11.87
CA GLN A 116 -14.96 -15.73 -10.69
C GLN A 116 -16.41 -16.24 -10.86
N GLU A 117 -17.29 -15.43 -11.45
CA GLU A 117 -18.67 -15.84 -11.79
C GLU A 117 -18.71 -16.98 -12.80
N ASN A 118 -17.73 -17.02 -13.72
CA ASN A 118 -17.57 -18.05 -14.75
C ASN A 118 -16.52 -19.10 -14.37
N ALA A 119 -16.22 -19.29 -13.08
CA ALA A 119 -15.13 -20.16 -12.63
C ALA A 119 -15.27 -21.62 -13.12
N ALA A 120 -16.49 -22.10 -13.41
CA ALA A 120 -16.71 -23.43 -13.98
C ALA A 120 -16.26 -23.55 -15.45
N ASP A 121 -16.23 -22.44 -16.19
CA ASP A 121 -16.07 -22.40 -17.65
C ASP A 121 -14.70 -21.84 -18.11
N ILE A 122 -13.81 -21.52 -17.16
CA ILE A 122 -12.42 -21.09 -17.42
C ILE A 122 -11.42 -22.25 -17.28
N SER A 123 -10.21 -22.05 -17.79
CA SER A 123 -9.13 -23.03 -17.69
C SER A 123 -8.75 -23.31 -16.23
N PRO A 124 -8.21 -24.51 -15.91
CA PRO A 124 -7.67 -24.81 -14.58
C PRO A 124 -6.60 -23.84 -14.11
N GLU A 125 -5.74 -23.36 -15.02
CA GLU A 125 -4.65 -22.43 -14.74
C GLU A 125 -5.21 -21.03 -14.41
N CYS A 126 -6.19 -20.56 -15.18
CA CYS A 126 -6.84 -19.29 -14.88
C CYS A 126 -7.64 -19.35 -13.57
N ARG A 127 -8.35 -20.46 -13.32
CA ARG A 127 -9.05 -20.68 -12.05
C ARG A 127 -8.12 -20.61 -10.85
N ALA A 128 -6.98 -21.30 -10.90
CA ALA A 128 -5.99 -21.26 -9.84
C ALA A 128 -5.46 -19.83 -9.60
N SER A 129 -5.27 -19.05 -10.68
CA SER A 129 -4.87 -17.65 -10.56
C SER A 129 -5.95 -16.82 -9.87
N VAL A 130 -7.20 -16.91 -10.33
CA VAL A 130 -8.35 -16.19 -9.74
C VAL A 130 -8.55 -16.53 -8.26
N GLU A 131 -8.42 -17.80 -7.89
CA GLU A 131 -8.50 -18.26 -6.49
C GLU A 131 -7.36 -17.70 -5.64
N SER A 132 -6.13 -17.64 -6.18
CA SER A 132 -4.98 -17.03 -5.49
C SER A 132 -5.23 -15.56 -5.18
N PHE A 133 -5.67 -14.76 -6.16
CA PHE A 133 -5.99 -13.35 -5.93
C PHE A 133 -7.16 -13.17 -4.96
N ALA A 134 -8.18 -14.01 -5.05
CA ALA A 134 -9.33 -13.93 -4.14
C ALA A 134 -8.95 -14.24 -2.69
N ALA A 135 -8.00 -15.17 -2.47
CA ALA A 135 -7.49 -15.47 -1.14
C ALA A 135 -6.71 -14.30 -0.54
N GLU A 136 -5.81 -13.68 -1.31
CA GLU A 136 -5.01 -12.54 -0.86
C GLU A 136 -5.87 -11.32 -0.44
N LEU A 137 -7.01 -11.10 -1.11
CA LEU A 137 -7.95 -10.01 -0.78
C LEU A 137 -8.91 -10.33 0.37
N ALA A 138 -9.06 -11.60 0.75
CA ALA A 138 -9.94 -12.02 1.84
C ALA A 138 -9.25 -12.00 3.21
N GLU A 139 -7.94 -11.72 3.25
CA GLU A 139 -7.13 -11.64 4.47
C GLU A 139 -7.09 -10.22 5.09
N GLU A 140 -7.95 -9.30 4.63
CA GLU A 140 -8.12 -7.95 5.21
C GLU A 140 -9.23 -7.85 6.28
#